data_AF-A0A935I8G7-F1
#
_entry.id   AF-A0A935I8G7-F1
#
_cell.length_a   1.000
_cell.length_b   1.000
_cell.length_c   1.000
_cell.angle_alpha   90.00
_cell.angle_beta   90.00
_cell.angle_gamma   90.00
#
_symmetry.space_group_name_H-M   'P 1'
#
loop_
_entity.id
_entity.type
_entity.pdbx_description
1 polymer ?
#
loop_
_entity_poly.entity_id
_entity_poly.type
_entity_poly.pdbx_seq_one_letter_code
_entity_poly.pdbx_strand_id
1 'polypeptide(L)'
;MSFNKHHLEFGLGYIIAKDYLIKKADNVYNWEGFFTGRIGYRYQKPNGRIMLKLGFTPIIEYLNLDNPIFYPSGGLAIGYCF
;
A
#
# COMPACT_ATOMS: atom_id res chain seq x y z
N MET A 1 -15.74 -4.05 1.69
CA MET A 1 -17.21 -3.95 1.56
C MET A 1 -17.60 -4.04 0.09
N SER A 2 -18.75 -4.60 -0.28
CA SER A 2 -19.13 -4.74 -1.70
C SER A 2 -20.62 -4.54 -1.89
N PHE A 3 -20.98 -3.73 -2.90
CA PHE A 3 -22.34 -3.38 -3.29
C PHE A 3 -22.47 -3.56 -4.80
N ASN A 4 -23.02 -4.71 -5.22
CA ASN A 4 -23.19 -5.07 -6.63
C ASN A 4 -21.86 -4.95 -7.41
N LYS A 5 -21.76 -3.98 -8.32
CA LYS A 5 -20.59 -3.70 -9.17
C LYS A 5 -19.50 -2.85 -8.51
N HIS A 6 -19.74 -2.39 -7.28
CA HIS A 6 -18.87 -1.49 -6.54
C HIS A 6 -18.25 -2.22 -5.34
N HIS A 7 -16.93 -2.19 -5.23
CA HIS A 7 -16.20 -2.86 -4.16
C HIS A 7 -15.26 -1.86 -3.50
N LEU A 8 -15.33 -1.75 -2.18
CA LEU A 8 -14.38 -0.99 -1.37
C LEU A 8 -13.43 -1.97 -0.68
N GLU A 9 -12.14 -1.70 -0.82
CA GLU A 9 -11.03 -2.46 -0.25
C GLU A 9 -10.41 -1.63 0.87
N PHE A 10 -10.18 -2.25 2.02
CA PHE A 10 -9.47 -1.65 3.15
C PHE A 10 -8.42 -2.64 3.62
N GLY A 11 -7.24 -2.16 3.94
CA GLY A 11 -6.13 -2.97 4.42
C GLY A 11 -5.29 -2.20 5.41
N LEU A 12 -4.73 -2.93 6.36
CA LEU A 12 -3.68 -2.49 7.25
C LEU A 12 -2.57 -3.53 7.20
N GLY A 13 -1.33 -3.09 7.21
CA GLY A 13 -0.18 -3.95 7.10
C GLY A 13 1.02 -3.40 7.86
N TYR A 14 2.00 -4.27 8.06
CA TYR A 14 3.29 -3.94 8.63
C TYR A 14 4.37 -4.51 7.72
N ILE A 15 5.33 -3.67 7.34
CA ILE A 15 6.46 -4.02 6.47
C ILE A 15 7.70 -4.03 7.35
N ILE A 16 8.48 -5.09 7.25
CA ILE A 16 9.81 -5.18 7.85
C ILE A 16 10.79 -5.16 6.68
N ALA A 17 11.58 -4.09 6.58
CA ALA A 17 12.64 -4.00 5.58
C ALA A 17 14.00 -4.02 6.29
N LYS A 18 14.96 -4.66 5.65
CA LYS A 18 16.35 -4.57 6.06
C LYS A 18 16.94 -3.36 5.35
N ASP A 19 17.44 -2.40 6.12
CA ASP A 19 18.06 -1.23 5.51
C ASP A 19 19.39 -1.64 4.85
N TYR A 20 19.46 -1.54 3.53
CA TYR A 20 20.66 -1.84 2.75
C TYR A 20 21.48 -0.58 2.45
N LEU A 21 20.98 0.60 2.86
CA LEU A 21 21.52 1.89 2.44
C LEU A 21 22.64 2.43 3.34
N ILE A 22 22.85 1.87 4.54
CA ILE A 22 23.99 2.24 5.38
C ILE A 22 25.26 1.46 4.96
N LYS A 23 25.67 1.65 3.70
CA LYS A 23 27.07 1.46 3.30
C LYS A 23 27.83 2.74 3.65
N LYS A 24 28.18 2.94 4.93
CA LYS A 24 29.37 3.69 5.36
C LYS A 24 29.45 3.73 6.88
N ALA A 25 30.61 3.29 7.38
CA ALA A 25 31.14 3.41 8.73
C ALA A 25 30.91 2.22 9.68
N ASP A 26 29.70 1.78 10.00
CA ASP A 26 29.52 0.76 11.06
C ASP A 26 28.56 -0.36 10.64
N ASN A 27 28.98 -1.62 10.84
CA ASN A 27 28.27 -2.87 10.50
C ASN A 27 26.98 -3.11 11.32
N VAL A 28 26.20 -2.07 11.58
CA VAL A 28 24.95 -2.15 12.33
C VAL A 28 23.81 -2.36 11.33
N TYR A 29 23.37 -3.61 11.20
CA TYR A 29 22.16 -3.94 10.46
C TYR A 29 20.95 -3.49 11.28
N ASN A 30 20.32 -2.39 10.88
CA ASN A 30 19.04 -1.97 11.46
C ASN A 30 17.89 -2.58 10.64
N TRP A 31 16.96 -3.21 11.37
CA TRP A 31 15.67 -3.63 10.81
C TRP A 31 14.70 -2.48 11.00
N GLU A 32 14.08 -2.04 9.91
CA GLU A 32 13.14 -0.92 9.93
C GLU A 32 11.71 -1.45 9.78
N GLY A 33 10.83 -0.92 10.61
CA GLY A 33 9.42 -1.25 10.65
C GLY A 33 8.59 -0.12 10.09
N PHE A 34 7.69 -0.43 9.16
CA PHE A 34 6.77 0.53 8.54
C PHE A 34 5.34 0.05 8.71
N PHE A 35 4.45 0.95 9.11
CA PHE A 35 3.01 0.70 9.00
C PHE A 35 2.54 1.09 7.61
N THR A 36 1.65 0.30 7.04
CA THR A 36 1.00 0.65 5.77
C THR A 36 -0.51 0.52 5.91
N GLY A 37 -1.22 1.45 5.29
CA GLY A 37 -2.65 1.36 5.09
C GLY A 37 -2.96 1.14 3.62
N ARG A 38 -4.15 0.64 3.32
CA ARG A 38 -4.71 0.61 1.97
C ARG A 38 -6.18 0.99 2.02
N ILE A 39 -6.57 1.91 1.16
CA ILE A 39 -7.96 2.20 0.83
C ILE A 39 -8.09 2.09 -0.68
N GLY A 40 -9.00 1.26 -1.14
CA GLY A 40 -9.18 1.00 -2.56
C GLY A 40 -10.65 0.99 -2.94
N TYR A 41 -10.89 1.28 -4.20
CA TYR A 41 -12.18 1.17 -4.84
C TYR A 41 -12.02 0.39 -6.15
N ARG A 42 -12.86 -0.62 -6.33
CA ARG A 42 -12.93 -1.42 -7.53
C ARG A 42 -14.35 -1.38 -8.10
N TYR A 43 -14.43 -1.01 -9.36
CA TYR A 43 -15.63 -1.15 -10.17
C TYR A 43 -15.50 -2.35 -11.09
N GLN A 44 -16.48 -3.25 -11.07
CA GLN A 44 -16.50 -4.44 -11.92
C GLN A 44 -17.87 -4.58 -12.59
N LYS A 45 -17.94 -4.51 -13.92
CA LYS A 45 -19.21 -4.69 -14.63
C LYS A 45 -19.76 -6.11 -14.39
N PRO A 46 -21.05 -6.26 -14.02
CA PRO A 46 -21.67 -7.58 -13.78
C PRO A 46 -21.62 -8.51 -15.00
N ASN A 47 -21.73 -7.95 -16.22
CA ASN A 47 -21.66 -8.71 -17.47
C ASN A 47 -20.21 -8.86 -17.99
N GLY A 48 -19.24 -8.82 -17.08
CA GLY A 48 -17.97 -9.55 -17.18
C GLY A 48 -17.04 -9.17 -18.31
N ARG A 49 -16.64 -7.89 -18.42
CA ARG A 49 -15.59 -7.50 -19.38
C ARG A 49 -14.63 -6.45 -18.89
N ILE A 50 -15.08 -5.45 -18.14
CA ILE A 50 -14.22 -4.33 -17.71
C ILE A 50 -14.20 -4.24 -16.19
N MET A 51 -12.99 -4.11 -15.67
CA MET A 51 -12.68 -3.85 -14.27
C MET A 51 -11.81 -2.60 -14.17
N LEU A 52 -12.17 -1.68 -13.27
CA LEU A 52 -11.36 -0.51 -12.93
C LEU A 52 -11.07 -0.55 -11.43
N LYS A 53 -9.82 -0.31 -11.04
CA LYS A 53 -9.38 -0.24 -9.65
C LYS A 53 -8.62 1.05 -9.41
N LEU A 54 -8.94 1.71 -8.32
CA LEU A 54 -8.21 2.84 -7.75
C LEU A 54 -7.77 2.44 -6.34
N GLY A 55 -6.53 2.74 -5.99
CA GLY A 55 -5.97 2.42 -4.69
C GLY A 55 -5.10 3.54 -4.17
N PHE A 56 -5.20 3.78 -2.86
CA PHE A 56 -4.32 4.63 -2.09
C PHE A 56 -3.68 3.78 -0.99
N THR A 57 -2.37 3.80 -0.91
CA THR A 57 -1.54 2.96 -0.02
C THR A 57 -0.51 3.84 0.69
N PRO A 58 -0.87 4.57 1.76
CA PRO A 58 0.11 5.30 2.52
C PRO A 58 1.06 4.34 3.25
N ILE A 59 2.32 4.74 3.33
CA ILE A 59 3.33 4.10 4.19
C ILE A 59 3.76 5.13 5.22
N ILE A 60 3.79 4.71 6.49
CA ILE A 60 4.19 5.53 7.63
C ILE A 60 5.41 4.87 8.26
N GLU A 61 6.51 5.61 8.30
CA GLU A 61 7.76 5.20 8.93
C GLU A 61 7.84 5.78 10.34
N TYR A 62 8.08 4.91 11.33
CA TYR A 62 8.16 5.28 12.76
C TYR A 62 9.59 5.15 13.33
N LEU A 63 10.61 5.31 12.49
CA LEU A 63 12.01 5.17 12.91
C LEU A 63 12.39 6.19 14.02
N ASN A 64 11.77 7.37 14.00
CA ASN A 64 11.78 8.33 15.10
C ASN A 64 10.33 8.59 15.52
N LEU A 65 9.95 8.14 16.73
CA LEU A 65 8.61 8.33 17.28
C LEU A 65 8.19 9.80 17.34
N ASP A 66 9.14 10.73 17.40
CA ASP A 66 8.91 12.16 17.47
C ASP A 66 8.57 12.80 16.11
N ASN A 67 8.93 12.17 14.98
CA ASN A 67 8.69 12.71 13.64
C ASN A 67 8.40 11.58 12.62
N PRO A 68 7.17 11.03 12.61
CA PRO A 68 6.79 10.02 11.63
C PRO A 68 6.80 10.59 10.21
N ILE A 69 7.43 9.87 9.27
CA ILE A 69 7.47 10.27 7.86
C ILE A 69 6.32 9.59 7.11
N PHE A 70 5.56 10.39 6.35
CA PHE A 70 4.41 9.94 5.58
C PHE A 70 4.74 9.87 4.08
N TYR A 71 4.67 8.68 3.50
CA TYR A 71 4.87 8.43 2.08
C TYR A 71 3.52 8.11 1.42
N PRO A 72 2.88 9.07 0.73
CA PRO A 72 1.65 8.79 0.00
C PRO A 72 1.99 7.98 -1.26
N SER A 73 1.36 6.83 -1.43
CA SER A 73 1.41 6.07 -2.68
C SER A 73 0.02 5.67 -3.14
N GLY A 74 -0.13 5.36 -4.41
CA GLY A 74 -1.41 4.93 -4.96
C GLY A 74 -1.27 4.44 -6.39
N GLY A 75 -2.37 3.94 -6.95
CA GLY A 75 -2.38 3.42 -8.30
C GLY A 75 -3.78 3.32 -8.90
N LEU A 76 -3.82 3.36 -10.23
CA LEU A 76 -4.97 3.04 -11.04
C LEU A 76 -4.65 1.78 -11.85
N ALA A 77 -5.61 0.87 -11.95
CA ALA A 77 -5.54 -0.28 -12.84
C ALA A 77 -6.82 -0.42 -13.64
N ILE A 78 -6.68 -0.72 -14.93
CA ILE A 78 -7.77 -1.07 -15.84
C ILE A 78 -7.50 -2.47 -16.33
N GLY A 79 -8.48 -3.36 -16.17
CA GLY A 79 -8.36 -4.76 -16.54
C GLY A 79 -9.56 -5.23 -17.33
N TYR A 80 -9.34 -6.25 -18.14
CA TYR A 80 -10.39 -6.99 -18.82
C TYR A 80 -10.50 -8.38 -18.20
N CYS A 81 -11.69 -8.80 -17.79
CA CYS A 81 -11.95 -10.14 -17.26
C CYS A 81 -12.71 -10.95 -18.32
N PHE A 82 -12.21 -12.14 -18.64
CA PHE A 82 -12.79 -13.10 -19.57
C PHE A 82 -13.69 -14.09 -18.84
#